data_AF-A0A964XRJ0-F1
#
_entry.id   AF-A0A964XRJ0-F1
#
_cell.length_a   1.000
_cell.length_b   1.000
_cell.length_c   1.000
_cell.angle_alpha   90.00
_cell.angle_beta   90.00
_cell.angle_gamma   90.00
#
_symmetry.space_group_name_H-M   'P 1'
#
loop_
_entity.id
_entity.type
_entity.pdbx_description
1 polymer ?
#
loop_
_entity_poly.entity_id
_entity_poly.type
_entity_poly.pdbx_seq_one_letter_code
_entity_poly.pdbx_strand_id
1 'polypeptide(L)'
;MIMKNLEHGKEILRSKIQFLSNGPGVYKMLDEKNTIIYVGKAKNLPNRLNSYVTSSYLPIRTERMISSTKNLEFIATQNEAEALLLEANLIKKNQPRYNILLKDDKSFPYIQITRSHLFPQITKFRGKQNKNDIFFGPFASAGSANWTIKTLQKVFLLRVCDDSIFNNRKRPCILYQIKRCSAPCTNEINQKNYNKLVEDSINFLNGKSALIQKKLSKEMENESKKFNYEKAAIIRDRIKALTQIQSTQRINKNNFNNADLIVAFQKNNITCIEVFFYRSKQNWGNQAFFPKHDKDDSLEEIIYSFITQFYENKIPPEEIILNKKINDLELIKAALEKKYNKKINIKFAKNNSENLTIKLAIKNAELALEKKLLENENNDHFLSLINKEFNLGFNPNLIEIYDNSHIQGLNAVGSFIVFSKNGFVRKKYRKFNISKTDINPGDDYGMLKEVISRRFSKIKSNNDEESPDLIIIDGGKGHYSTARKILDELGLFNLHIIAIAKGERRNQGDETFYYNNKKIKIKNNVLLFFLQRLRDEAHRFAVFSHRINRKNAFIQSELDKIEGIGKTRKKLLLNHFGSVKLIESASIEDIKKIDGISDLVANKIYNFFNKNSLISKK
;
A
#
# COMPACT_ATOMS: atom_id res chain seq x y z
N MET A 1 -15.57 -38.06 12.90
CA MET A 1 -16.25 -36.94 12.20
C MET A 1 -15.53 -36.52 10.92
N ILE A 2 -14.20 -36.33 10.93
CA ILE A 2 -13.42 -35.91 9.73
C ILE A 2 -13.48 -36.94 8.57
N MET A 3 -13.37 -38.25 8.83
CA MET A 3 -13.44 -39.27 7.77
C MET A 3 -14.78 -39.31 7.01
N LYS A 4 -15.91 -39.07 7.69
CA LYS A 4 -17.23 -38.97 7.03
C LYS A 4 -17.31 -37.77 6.10
N ASN A 5 -16.67 -36.66 6.46
CA ASN A 5 -16.67 -35.44 5.64
C ASN A 5 -15.75 -35.56 4.41
N LEU A 6 -14.66 -36.35 4.51
CA LEU A 6 -13.75 -36.57 3.38
C LEU A 6 -14.42 -37.34 2.24
N GLU A 7 -15.08 -38.45 2.54
CA GLU A 7 -15.79 -39.24 1.52
C GLU A 7 -16.94 -38.45 0.89
N HIS A 8 -17.68 -37.67 1.68
CA HIS A 8 -18.69 -36.76 1.16
C HIS A 8 -18.10 -35.73 0.17
N GLY A 9 -16.94 -35.15 0.51
CA GLY A 9 -16.22 -34.25 -0.40
C GLY A 9 -15.82 -34.95 -1.71
N LYS A 10 -15.34 -36.20 -1.64
CA LYS A 10 -15.02 -37.00 -2.85
C LYS A 10 -16.25 -37.33 -3.69
N GLU A 11 -17.40 -37.62 -3.07
CA GLU A 11 -18.67 -37.85 -3.78
C GLU A 11 -19.11 -36.61 -4.58
N ILE A 12 -18.99 -35.42 -3.99
CA ILE A 12 -19.28 -34.16 -4.68
C ILE A 12 -18.39 -34.02 -5.91
N LEU A 13 -17.08 -34.30 -5.79
CA LEU A 13 -16.17 -34.28 -6.93
C LEU A 13 -16.58 -35.29 -8.00
N ARG A 14 -16.87 -36.55 -7.63
CA ARG A 14 -17.33 -37.60 -8.56
C ARG A 14 -18.56 -37.15 -9.36
N SER A 15 -19.55 -36.56 -8.69
CA SER A 15 -20.79 -36.12 -9.33
C SER A 15 -20.56 -35.03 -10.39
N LYS A 16 -19.62 -34.10 -10.13
CA LYS A 16 -19.35 -32.96 -11.02
C LYS A 16 -18.43 -33.31 -12.18
N ILE A 17 -17.55 -34.31 -12.01
CA ILE A 17 -16.61 -34.73 -13.06
C ILE A 17 -17.32 -35.20 -14.33
N GLN A 18 -18.50 -35.78 -14.21
CA GLN A 18 -19.30 -36.31 -15.33
C GLN A 18 -19.75 -35.23 -16.32
N PHE A 19 -19.86 -33.98 -15.87
CA PHE A 19 -20.31 -32.85 -16.68
C PHE A 19 -19.16 -32.03 -17.30
N LEU A 20 -17.91 -32.47 -17.11
CA LEU A 20 -16.74 -31.74 -17.58
C LEU A 20 -16.31 -32.19 -18.97
N SER A 21 -16.12 -31.22 -19.87
CA SER A 21 -15.40 -31.46 -21.12
C SER A 21 -13.92 -31.72 -20.85
N ASN A 22 -13.33 -32.64 -21.62
CA ASN A 22 -11.88 -32.81 -21.65
C ASN A 22 -11.20 -31.54 -22.17
N GLY A 23 -10.41 -30.90 -21.32
CA GLY A 23 -9.70 -29.69 -21.69
C GLY A 23 -9.11 -28.94 -20.49
N PRO A 24 -8.29 -27.92 -20.77
CA PRO A 24 -7.69 -27.09 -19.73
C PRO A 24 -8.71 -26.15 -19.11
N GLY A 25 -8.48 -25.80 -17.85
CA GLY A 25 -9.31 -24.83 -17.17
C GLY A 25 -8.96 -24.67 -15.71
N VAL A 26 -9.79 -23.88 -15.02
CA VAL A 26 -9.66 -23.59 -13.60
C VAL A 26 -10.90 -24.09 -12.88
N TYR A 27 -10.72 -24.76 -11.75
CA TYR A 27 -11.79 -25.17 -10.86
C TYR A 27 -11.70 -24.43 -9.52
N LYS A 28 -12.86 -24.23 -8.90
CA LYS A 28 -13.05 -23.57 -7.62
C LYS A 28 -13.78 -24.54 -6.69
N MET A 29 -13.20 -24.80 -5.54
CA MET A 29 -13.87 -25.53 -4.46
C MET A 29 -14.49 -24.53 -3.50
N LEU A 30 -15.76 -24.72 -3.18
CA LEU A 30 -16.54 -23.86 -2.30
C LEU A 30 -17.01 -24.63 -1.07
N ASP A 31 -17.12 -23.94 0.06
CA ASP A 31 -17.67 -24.50 1.30
C ASP A 31 -19.21 -24.39 1.37
N GLU A 32 -19.78 -24.71 2.54
CA GLU A 32 -21.24 -24.68 2.79
C GLU A 32 -21.86 -23.29 2.57
N LYS A 33 -21.05 -22.23 2.62
CA LYS A 33 -21.48 -20.84 2.48
C LYS A 33 -21.26 -20.30 1.06
N ASN A 34 -20.86 -21.14 0.11
CA ASN A 34 -20.38 -20.75 -1.21
C ASN A 34 -19.16 -19.83 -1.17
N THR A 35 -18.35 -19.90 -0.10
CA THR A 35 -17.08 -19.17 -0.03
C THR A 35 -16.00 -19.99 -0.73
N ILE A 36 -15.24 -19.36 -1.63
CA ILE A 36 -14.17 -20.05 -2.37
C ILE A 36 -13.01 -20.37 -1.40
N ILE A 37 -12.82 -21.66 -1.13
CA ILE A 37 -11.80 -22.16 -0.21
C ILE A 37 -10.52 -22.59 -0.93
N TYR A 38 -10.62 -22.97 -2.21
CA TYR A 38 -9.48 -23.33 -3.06
C TYR A 38 -9.77 -23.02 -4.54
N VAL A 39 -8.73 -22.63 -5.26
CA VAL A 39 -8.71 -22.48 -6.71
C VAL A 39 -7.53 -23.28 -7.25
N GLY A 40 -7.76 -24.10 -8.29
CA GLY A 40 -6.70 -24.85 -8.94
C GLY A 40 -6.83 -24.85 -10.46
N LYS A 41 -5.69 -24.88 -11.17
CA LYS A 41 -5.65 -25.12 -12.62
C LYS A 41 -5.49 -26.61 -12.96
N ALA A 42 -5.88 -26.97 -14.18
CA ALA A 42 -5.57 -28.26 -14.78
C ALA A 42 -5.37 -28.15 -16.29
N LYS A 43 -4.47 -28.99 -16.85
CA LYS A 43 -4.40 -29.23 -18.30
C LYS A 43 -5.60 -30.05 -18.81
N ASN A 44 -6.08 -30.97 -17.98
CA ASN A 44 -7.32 -31.71 -18.19
C ASN A 44 -8.08 -31.73 -16.85
N LEU A 45 -9.21 -31.03 -16.80
CA LEU A 45 -10.03 -30.88 -15.59
C LEU A 45 -10.54 -32.24 -15.04
N PRO A 46 -11.14 -33.14 -15.84
CA PRO A 46 -11.55 -34.47 -15.38
C PRO A 46 -10.42 -35.26 -14.71
N ASN A 47 -9.26 -35.38 -15.36
CA ASN A 47 -8.13 -36.16 -14.84
C ASN A 47 -7.59 -35.58 -13.53
N ARG A 48 -7.50 -34.24 -13.44
CA ARG A 48 -7.03 -33.59 -12.22
C ARG A 48 -7.97 -33.82 -11.05
N LEU A 49 -9.29 -33.70 -11.26
CA LEU A 49 -10.26 -33.89 -10.19
C LEU A 49 -10.37 -35.38 -9.80
N ASN A 50 -10.27 -36.28 -10.78
CA ASN A 50 -10.21 -37.72 -10.51
C ASN A 50 -9.02 -38.09 -9.61
N SER A 51 -7.86 -37.43 -9.75
CA SER A 51 -6.71 -37.68 -8.88
C SER A 51 -7.01 -37.45 -7.39
N TYR A 52 -7.90 -36.52 -7.06
CA TYR A 52 -8.32 -36.31 -5.67
C TYR A 52 -9.23 -37.43 -5.14
N VAL A 53 -9.96 -38.08 -6.04
CA VAL A 53 -10.96 -39.09 -5.70
C VAL A 53 -10.32 -40.47 -5.59
N THR A 54 -9.40 -40.80 -6.50
CA THR A 54 -8.82 -42.14 -6.64
C THR A 54 -7.58 -42.34 -5.78
N SER A 55 -6.90 -41.27 -5.35
CA SER A 55 -5.69 -41.39 -4.53
C SER A 55 -6.01 -41.90 -3.12
N SER A 56 -5.40 -43.04 -2.78
CA SER A 56 -5.49 -43.66 -1.44
C SER A 56 -4.73 -42.87 -0.38
N TYR A 57 -3.72 -42.09 -0.79
CA TYR A 57 -2.92 -41.25 0.10
C TYR A 57 -2.92 -39.81 -0.41
N LEU A 58 -3.49 -38.90 0.38
CA LEU A 58 -3.52 -37.46 0.10
C LEU A 58 -2.78 -36.71 1.21
N PRO A 59 -2.05 -35.63 0.89
CA PRO A 59 -1.50 -34.75 1.92
C PRO A 59 -2.61 -34.24 2.85
N ILE A 60 -2.31 -34.07 4.13
CA ILE A 60 -3.28 -33.69 5.18
C ILE A 60 -4.05 -32.42 4.81
N ARG A 61 -3.37 -31.44 4.20
CA ARG A 61 -4.02 -30.23 3.69
C ARG A 61 -5.08 -30.55 2.63
N THR A 62 -4.75 -31.39 1.66
CA THR A 62 -5.63 -31.77 0.56
C THR A 62 -6.86 -32.52 1.10
N GLU A 63 -6.68 -33.40 2.08
CA GLU A 63 -7.80 -34.07 2.75
C GLU A 63 -8.72 -33.05 3.45
N ARG A 64 -8.15 -32.09 4.18
CA ARG A 64 -8.93 -31.04 4.85
C ARG A 64 -9.67 -30.15 3.86
N MET A 65 -9.04 -29.82 2.74
CA MET A 65 -9.63 -29.04 1.66
C MET A 65 -10.82 -29.78 1.04
N ILE A 66 -10.65 -31.05 0.66
CA ILE A 66 -11.73 -31.87 0.09
C ILE A 66 -12.85 -32.06 1.11
N SER A 67 -12.52 -32.34 2.37
CA SER A 67 -13.50 -32.49 3.45
C SER A 67 -14.34 -31.24 3.70
N SER A 68 -13.79 -30.06 3.39
CA SER A 68 -14.48 -28.76 3.52
C SER A 68 -15.24 -28.37 2.25
N THR A 69 -15.09 -29.12 1.16
CA THR A 69 -15.70 -28.83 -0.14
C THR A 69 -17.14 -29.32 -0.15
N LYS A 70 -18.05 -28.43 -0.60
CA LYS A 70 -19.50 -28.66 -0.68
C LYS A 70 -20.05 -28.40 -2.06
N ASN A 71 -19.36 -27.56 -2.82
CA ASN A 71 -19.67 -27.32 -4.22
C ASN A 71 -18.37 -27.16 -5.03
N LEU A 72 -18.47 -27.43 -6.33
CA LEU A 72 -17.39 -27.31 -7.29
C LEU A 72 -17.88 -26.54 -8.51
N GLU A 73 -17.16 -25.47 -8.86
CA GLU A 73 -17.37 -24.68 -10.06
C GLU A 73 -16.13 -24.75 -10.97
N PHE A 74 -16.31 -24.61 -12.27
CA PHE A 74 -15.20 -24.64 -13.22
C PHE A 74 -15.37 -23.62 -14.35
N ILE A 75 -14.24 -23.22 -14.92
CA ILE A 75 -14.15 -22.31 -16.06
C ILE A 75 -13.18 -22.96 -17.04
N ALA A 76 -13.69 -23.41 -18.18
CA ALA A 76 -12.85 -23.93 -19.27
C ALA A 76 -12.05 -22.78 -19.91
N THR A 77 -10.82 -23.06 -20.32
CA THR A 77 -9.96 -22.13 -21.05
C THR A 77 -9.50 -22.74 -22.36
N GLN A 78 -8.99 -21.93 -23.29
CA GLN A 78 -8.54 -22.46 -24.58
C GLN A 78 -7.24 -23.25 -24.45
N ASN A 79 -6.37 -22.85 -23.52
CA ASN A 79 -5.11 -23.52 -23.24
C ASN A 79 -4.72 -23.42 -21.76
N GLU A 80 -3.67 -24.15 -21.39
CA GLU A 80 -3.17 -24.21 -20.02
C GLU A 80 -2.55 -22.89 -19.54
N ALA A 81 -1.94 -22.11 -20.44
CA ALA A 81 -1.36 -20.81 -20.10
C ALA A 81 -2.42 -19.79 -19.68
N GLU A 82 -3.60 -19.81 -20.31
CA GLU A 82 -4.76 -19.03 -19.91
C GLU A 82 -5.34 -19.50 -18.58
N ALA A 83 -5.41 -20.81 -18.35
CA ALA A 83 -5.83 -21.37 -17.06
C ALA A 83 -4.91 -20.87 -15.93
N LEU A 84 -3.60 -20.84 -16.15
CA LEU A 84 -2.63 -20.34 -15.17
C LEU A 84 -2.84 -18.86 -14.82
N LEU A 85 -3.05 -18.00 -15.83
CA LEU A 85 -3.30 -16.57 -15.58
C LEU A 85 -4.65 -16.33 -14.88
N LEU A 86 -5.67 -17.09 -15.26
CA LEU A 86 -7.00 -17.01 -14.65
C LEU A 86 -6.97 -17.48 -13.19
N GLU A 87 -6.29 -18.59 -12.90
CA GLU A 87 -6.06 -19.09 -11.54
C GLU A 87 -5.39 -18.02 -10.67
N ALA A 88 -4.29 -17.43 -11.13
CA ALA A 88 -3.58 -16.40 -10.37
C ALA A 88 -4.47 -15.19 -10.05
N ASN A 89 -5.31 -14.76 -11.01
CA ASN A 89 -6.28 -13.68 -10.80
C ASN A 89 -7.35 -14.08 -9.76
N LEU A 90 -7.90 -15.29 -9.86
CA LEU A 90 -8.91 -15.79 -8.93
C LEU A 90 -8.37 -15.97 -7.50
N ILE A 91 -7.15 -16.51 -7.35
CA ILE A 91 -6.47 -16.60 -6.04
C ILE A 91 -6.28 -15.20 -5.46
N LYS A 92 -5.83 -14.26 -6.28
CA LYS A 92 -5.61 -12.88 -5.84
C LYS A 92 -6.90 -12.19 -5.41
N LYS A 93 -7.98 -12.35 -6.18
CA LYS A 93 -9.28 -11.73 -5.91
C LYS A 93 -9.95 -12.32 -4.66
N ASN A 94 -9.94 -13.64 -4.50
CA ASN A 94 -10.71 -14.33 -3.47
C ASN A 94 -9.90 -14.70 -2.22
N GLN A 95 -8.56 -14.68 -2.30
CA GLN A 95 -7.64 -15.08 -1.21
C GLN A 95 -8.05 -16.41 -0.53
N PRO A 96 -8.25 -17.50 -1.29
CA PRO A 96 -8.79 -18.74 -0.75
C PRO A 96 -7.87 -19.34 0.32
N ARG A 97 -8.46 -19.91 1.37
CA ARG A 97 -7.74 -20.39 2.56
C ARG A 97 -6.65 -21.41 2.24
N TYR A 98 -6.94 -22.33 1.32
CA TYR A 98 -6.05 -23.45 0.98
C TYR A 98 -5.11 -23.14 -0.18
N ASN A 99 -5.04 -21.91 -0.70
CA ASN A 99 -4.02 -21.54 -1.70
C ASN A 99 -2.79 -20.93 -1.01
N ILE A 100 -1.63 -21.00 -1.66
CA ILE A 100 -0.48 -20.18 -1.29
C ILE A 100 -0.82 -18.73 -1.63
N LEU A 101 -0.70 -17.81 -0.66
CA LEU A 101 -1.14 -16.41 -0.83
C LEU A 101 0.02 -15.42 -0.72
N LEU A 102 0.17 -14.57 -1.74
CA LEU A 102 1.05 -13.41 -1.66
C LEU A 102 0.36 -12.27 -0.88
N LYS A 103 0.67 -12.13 0.42
CA LYS A 103 0.02 -11.12 1.27
C LYS A 103 0.43 -9.68 0.93
N ASP A 104 1.68 -9.45 0.56
CA ASP A 104 2.24 -8.13 0.26
C ASP A 104 2.29 -7.88 -1.25
N ASP A 105 1.15 -7.49 -1.86
CA ASP A 105 1.10 -7.03 -3.27
C ASP A 105 1.06 -5.50 -3.36
N LYS A 106 1.97 -4.82 -2.68
CA LYS A 106 2.06 -3.35 -2.80
C LYS A 106 2.44 -3.01 -4.23
N SER A 107 1.68 -2.11 -4.87
CA SER A 107 2.06 -1.53 -6.16
C SER A 107 3.43 -0.88 -6.04
N PHE A 108 4.39 -1.33 -6.85
CA PHE A 108 5.72 -0.75 -6.85
C PHE A 108 5.67 0.70 -7.35
N PRO A 109 6.44 1.60 -6.72
CA PRO A 109 6.66 2.92 -7.27
C PRO A 109 7.50 2.84 -8.55
N TYR A 110 7.07 3.60 -9.55
CA TYR A 110 7.81 3.90 -10.77
C TYR A 110 8.16 5.38 -10.79
N ILE A 111 9.22 5.73 -11.51
CA ILE A 111 9.44 7.08 -11.98
C ILE A 111 8.65 7.23 -13.28
N GLN A 112 7.78 8.22 -13.33
CA GLN A 112 7.01 8.59 -14.52
C GLN A 112 7.56 9.90 -15.06
N ILE A 113 7.76 9.96 -16.37
CA ILE A 113 8.05 11.18 -17.10
C ILE A 113 6.84 11.46 -17.97
N THR A 114 6.11 12.53 -17.64
CA THR A 114 4.85 12.87 -18.32
C THR A 114 5.11 13.37 -19.74
N ARG A 115 4.29 12.94 -20.70
CA ARG A 115 4.29 13.43 -22.09
C ARG A 115 3.04 14.22 -22.47
N SER A 116 2.07 14.30 -21.57
CA SER A 116 0.84 15.08 -21.78
C SER A 116 1.06 16.60 -21.83
N HIS A 117 2.21 17.08 -21.35
CA HIS A 117 2.52 18.50 -21.27
C HIS A 117 3.80 18.82 -22.07
N LEU A 118 3.83 19.99 -22.73
CA LEU A 118 4.98 20.45 -23.54
C LEU A 118 6.30 20.51 -22.77
N PHE A 119 6.20 20.69 -21.46
CA PHE A 119 7.29 20.60 -20.50
C PHE A 119 7.08 19.38 -19.61
N PRO A 120 7.69 18.21 -19.90
CA PRO A 120 7.56 17.01 -19.07
C PRO A 120 7.92 17.22 -17.58
N GLN A 121 7.19 16.55 -16.69
CA GLN A 121 7.48 16.48 -15.26
C GLN A 121 7.97 15.08 -14.90
N ILE A 122 8.90 14.97 -13.95
CA ILE A 122 9.28 13.69 -13.34
C ILE A 122 8.55 13.54 -12.02
N THR A 123 7.71 12.50 -11.91
CA THR A 123 6.92 12.22 -10.71
C THR A 123 7.00 10.75 -10.32
N LYS A 124 6.54 10.44 -9.10
CA LYS A 124 6.40 9.06 -8.65
C LYS A 124 5.02 8.56 -9.05
N PHE A 125 4.98 7.43 -9.73
CA PHE A 125 3.74 6.79 -10.14
C PHE A 125 3.52 5.44 -9.45
N ARG A 126 2.26 5.12 -9.19
CA ARG A 126 1.80 3.80 -8.73
C ARG A 126 0.49 3.50 -9.45
N GLY A 127 0.44 2.38 -10.17
CA GLY A 127 -0.77 1.94 -10.85
C GLY A 127 -0.48 1.38 -12.24
N LYS A 128 -1.53 1.32 -13.06
CA LYS A 128 -1.46 0.85 -14.44
C LYS A 128 -0.77 1.90 -15.31
N GLN A 129 0.33 1.50 -15.96
CA GLN A 129 1.09 2.37 -16.85
C GLN A 129 0.30 2.65 -18.12
N ASN A 130 0.27 3.91 -18.56
CA ASN A 130 -0.27 4.29 -19.86
C ASN A 130 0.82 4.11 -20.94
N LYS A 131 0.43 4.15 -22.22
CA LYS A 131 1.41 4.05 -23.33
C LYS A 131 2.07 5.38 -23.67
N ASN A 132 1.50 6.49 -23.21
CA ASN A 132 1.91 7.84 -23.61
C ASN A 132 3.11 8.33 -22.79
N ASP A 133 3.16 8.02 -21.49
CA ASP A 133 4.25 8.45 -20.62
C ASP A 133 5.38 7.43 -20.60
N ILE A 134 6.55 7.88 -20.13
CA ILE A 134 7.71 7.00 -19.97
C ILE A 134 7.78 6.56 -18.52
N PHE A 135 7.86 5.25 -18.30
CA PHE A 135 7.96 4.66 -16.97
C PHE A 135 9.29 3.98 -16.78
N PHE A 136 9.87 4.23 -15.61
CA PHE A 136 11.13 3.70 -15.16
C PHE A 136 10.87 2.99 -13.84
N GLY A 137 11.10 1.67 -13.79
CA GLY A 137 10.91 0.88 -12.57
C GLY A 137 10.85 -0.62 -12.82
N PRO A 138 10.37 -1.38 -11.82
CA PRO A 138 9.91 -0.94 -10.50
C PRO A 138 11.06 -0.57 -9.55
N PHE A 139 10.81 0.35 -8.61
CA PHE A 139 11.70 0.57 -7.47
C PHE A 139 11.23 -0.23 -6.27
N ALA A 140 12.16 -0.81 -5.50
CA ALA A 140 11.81 -1.60 -4.33
C ALA A 140 11.10 -0.82 -3.22
N SER A 141 11.35 0.49 -3.12
CA SER A 141 10.71 1.33 -2.11
C SER A 141 10.33 2.70 -2.64
N ALA A 142 9.30 3.30 -2.03
CA ALA A 142 8.93 4.69 -2.34
C ALA A 142 10.01 5.69 -1.92
N GLY A 143 10.80 5.34 -0.90
CA GLY A 143 11.94 6.15 -0.46
C GLY A 143 12.99 6.25 -1.56
N SER A 144 13.40 5.10 -2.11
CA SER A 144 14.37 5.01 -3.20
C SER A 144 13.88 5.77 -4.44
N ALA A 145 12.62 5.55 -4.85
CA ALA A 145 12.04 6.28 -5.98
C ALA A 145 12.02 7.80 -5.74
N ASN A 146 11.53 8.26 -4.58
CA ASN A 146 11.48 9.68 -4.25
C ASN A 146 12.88 10.32 -4.21
N TRP A 147 13.89 9.61 -3.69
CA TRP A 147 15.26 10.08 -3.65
C TRP A 147 15.81 10.25 -5.07
N THR A 148 15.67 9.22 -5.93
CA THR A 148 16.09 9.30 -7.32
C THR A 148 15.39 10.44 -8.06
N ILE A 149 14.08 10.61 -7.90
CA ILE A 149 13.32 11.73 -8.51
C ILE A 149 13.89 13.08 -8.08
N LYS A 150 14.10 13.29 -6.77
CA LYS A 150 14.65 14.54 -6.25
C LYS A 150 16.05 14.81 -6.83
N THR A 151 16.88 13.78 -6.95
CA THR A 151 18.22 13.93 -7.52
C THR A 151 18.17 14.24 -9.02
N LEU A 152 17.32 13.56 -9.79
CA LEU A 152 17.13 13.84 -11.22
C LEU A 152 16.59 15.26 -11.45
N GLN A 153 15.59 15.69 -10.69
CA GLN A 153 15.04 17.04 -10.76
C GLN A 153 16.12 18.09 -10.51
N LYS A 154 16.96 17.87 -9.49
CA LYS A 154 18.10 18.76 -9.18
C LYS A 154 19.16 18.75 -10.28
N VAL A 155 19.58 17.59 -10.76
CA VAL A 155 20.68 17.45 -11.72
C VAL A 155 20.27 17.95 -13.10
N PHE A 156 19.06 17.65 -13.56
CA PHE A 156 18.59 18.03 -14.88
C PHE A 156 17.75 19.30 -14.86
N LEU A 157 17.68 20.01 -13.73
CA LEU A 157 16.95 21.28 -13.57
C LEU A 157 15.48 21.19 -14.03
N LEU A 158 14.84 20.04 -13.79
CA LEU A 158 13.50 19.76 -14.26
C LEU A 158 12.45 20.38 -13.34
N ARG A 159 11.26 20.66 -13.88
CA ARG A 159 10.18 21.24 -13.07
C ARG A 159 9.66 20.23 -12.05
N VAL A 160 9.31 20.75 -10.88
CA VAL A 160 8.72 19.98 -9.77
C VAL A 160 7.25 20.35 -9.57
N CYS A 161 6.84 21.54 -9.99
CA CYS A 161 5.46 22.04 -9.87
C CYS A 161 4.50 21.28 -10.78
N ASP A 162 3.29 21.04 -10.27
CA ASP A 162 2.18 20.48 -11.05
C ASP A 162 1.67 21.50 -12.07
N ASP A 163 0.94 21.02 -13.09
CA ASP A 163 0.48 21.83 -14.23
C ASP A 163 -0.35 23.06 -13.82
N SER A 164 -1.19 22.95 -12.79
CA SER A 164 -1.97 24.09 -12.28
C SER A 164 -1.06 25.21 -11.73
N ILE A 165 -0.01 24.84 -11.00
CA ILE A 165 0.96 25.81 -10.48
C ILE A 165 1.82 26.36 -11.62
N PHE A 166 2.20 25.50 -12.57
CA PHE A 166 2.98 25.89 -13.74
C PHE A 166 2.27 26.98 -14.55
N ASN A 167 0.99 26.78 -14.88
CA ASN A 167 0.22 27.69 -15.73
C ASN A 167 -0.09 29.04 -15.07
N ASN A 168 -0.16 29.09 -13.74
CA ASN A 168 -0.50 30.31 -12.99
C ASN A 168 0.73 31.09 -12.48
N ARG A 169 1.95 30.65 -12.80
CA ARG A 169 3.18 31.30 -12.34
C ARG A 169 3.51 32.53 -13.19
N LYS A 170 3.58 33.70 -12.54
CA LYS A 170 4.04 34.95 -13.16
C LYS A 170 5.52 35.25 -12.93
N ARG A 171 6.11 34.73 -11.85
CA ARG A 171 7.54 34.93 -11.50
C ARG A 171 8.25 33.63 -11.12
N PRO A 172 9.56 33.50 -11.43
CA PRO A 172 10.34 32.33 -11.07
C PRO A 172 10.25 32.03 -9.56
N CYS A 173 10.26 30.74 -9.22
CA CYS A 173 10.17 30.30 -7.83
C CYS A 173 11.55 30.22 -7.17
N ILE A 174 11.53 30.00 -5.85
CA ILE A 174 12.76 29.77 -5.08
C ILE A 174 13.63 28.66 -5.67
N LEU A 175 13.03 27.60 -6.25
CA LEU A 175 13.79 26.50 -6.87
C LEU A 175 14.62 26.96 -8.06
N TYR A 176 14.18 27.97 -8.81
CA TYR A 176 14.99 28.58 -9.86
C TYR A 176 16.14 29.41 -9.28
N GLN A 177 15.85 30.22 -8.27
CA GLN A 177 16.84 31.07 -7.60
C GLN A 177 17.99 30.24 -7.02
N ILE A 178 17.68 29.09 -6.40
CA ILE A 178 18.67 28.14 -5.87
C ILE A 178 19.18 27.13 -6.93
N LYS A 179 18.95 27.39 -8.22
CA LYS A 179 19.45 26.60 -9.37
C LYS A 179 19.09 25.11 -9.30
N ARG A 180 17.84 24.80 -8.92
CA ARG A 180 17.25 23.45 -8.90
C ARG A 180 16.16 23.23 -9.95
N CYS A 181 15.73 24.30 -10.63
CA CYS A 181 14.75 24.25 -11.71
C CYS A 181 15.18 25.27 -12.77
N SER A 182 14.90 24.98 -14.04
CA SER A 182 15.16 25.87 -15.17
C SER A 182 14.04 26.89 -15.43
N ALA A 183 13.02 26.95 -14.55
CA ALA A 183 11.85 27.83 -14.64
C ALA A 183 11.16 27.90 -16.02
N PRO A 184 10.79 26.76 -16.63
CA PRO A 184 9.99 26.75 -17.86
C PRO A 184 8.62 27.42 -17.69
N CYS A 185 8.09 27.50 -16.46
CA CYS A 185 6.79 28.14 -16.19
C CYS A 185 6.77 29.65 -16.40
N THR A 186 7.93 30.30 -16.44
CA THR A 186 8.05 31.74 -16.68
C THR A 186 8.98 32.03 -17.86
N ASN A 187 9.12 31.06 -18.78
CA ASN A 187 9.89 31.18 -20.02
C ASN A 187 11.38 31.51 -19.88
N GLU A 188 11.98 31.26 -18.70
CA GLU A 188 13.44 31.37 -18.49
C GLU A 188 14.23 30.36 -19.34
N ILE A 189 13.56 29.28 -19.77
CA ILE A 189 14.06 28.30 -20.72
C ILE A 189 12.99 28.02 -21.78
N ASN A 190 13.41 27.94 -23.04
CA ASN A 190 12.51 27.53 -24.11
C ASN A 190 12.24 26.02 -24.10
N GLN A 191 11.17 25.60 -24.76
CA GLN A 191 10.74 24.21 -24.81
C GLN A 191 11.83 23.28 -25.39
N LYS A 192 12.51 23.69 -26.47
CA LYS A 192 13.55 22.88 -27.13
C LYS A 192 14.71 22.55 -26.18
N ASN A 193 15.18 23.54 -25.42
CA ASN A 193 16.27 23.36 -24.46
C ASN A 193 15.80 22.60 -23.22
N TYR A 194 14.57 22.80 -22.76
CA TYR A 194 14.01 22.00 -21.68
C TYR A 194 13.89 20.51 -22.07
N ASN A 195 13.44 20.22 -23.29
CA ASN A 195 13.35 18.84 -23.78
C ASN A 195 14.71 18.15 -23.83
N LYS A 196 15.81 18.86 -24.15
CA LYS A 196 17.17 18.29 -24.03
C LYS A 196 17.50 17.86 -22.60
N LEU A 197 17.07 18.62 -21.59
CA LEU A 197 17.27 18.24 -20.18
C LEU A 197 16.46 16.99 -19.82
N VAL A 198 15.23 16.88 -20.34
CA VAL A 198 14.39 15.69 -20.18
C VAL A 198 15.04 14.48 -20.86
N GLU A 199 15.53 14.62 -22.09
CA GLU A 199 16.24 13.57 -22.82
C GLU A 199 17.53 13.12 -22.11
N ASP A 200 18.31 14.06 -21.56
CA ASP A 200 19.48 13.75 -20.77
C ASP A 200 19.11 12.93 -19.52
N SER A 201 17.98 13.22 -18.88
CA SER A 201 17.46 12.44 -17.74
C SER A 201 17.00 11.03 -18.15
N ILE A 202 16.36 10.89 -19.31
CA ILE A 202 15.95 9.61 -19.89
C ILE A 202 17.18 8.77 -20.24
N ASN A 203 18.18 9.37 -20.89
CA ASN A 203 19.43 8.71 -21.23
C ASN A 203 20.17 8.22 -19.99
N PHE A 204 20.21 9.04 -18.93
CA PHE A 204 20.79 8.65 -17.65
C PHE A 204 20.08 7.43 -17.05
N LEU A 205 18.74 7.44 -17.02
CA LEU A 205 17.93 6.32 -16.51
C LEU A 205 18.03 5.04 -17.37
N ASN A 206 18.31 5.19 -18.67
CA ASN A 206 18.62 4.07 -19.57
C ASN A 206 20.07 3.56 -19.43
N GLY A 207 20.83 4.03 -18.44
CA GLY A 207 22.20 3.59 -18.18
C GLY A 207 23.28 4.28 -19.01
N LYS A 208 22.95 5.30 -19.83
CA LYS A 208 23.93 6.09 -20.60
C LYS A 208 24.64 7.15 -19.75
N SER A 209 24.89 6.85 -18.48
CA SER A 209 25.37 7.82 -17.50
C SER A 209 26.79 8.33 -17.80
N ALA A 210 27.67 7.49 -18.37
CA ALA A 210 29.04 7.89 -18.74
C ALA A 210 29.05 8.98 -19.83
N LEU A 211 28.13 8.89 -20.81
CA LEU A 211 27.97 9.90 -21.86
C LEU A 211 27.53 11.25 -21.26
N ILE A 212 26.57 11.23 -20.33
CA ILE A 212 26.09 12.44 -19.65
C ILE A 212 27.20 13.06 -18.78
N GLN A 213 27.95 12.26 -18.04
CA GLN A 213 29.08 12.77 -17.23
C GLN A 213 30.16 13.40 -18.10
N LYS A 214 30.54 12.77 -19.23
CA LYS A 214 31.53 13.33 -20.16
C LYS A 214 31.05 14.65 -20.77
N LYS A 215 29.76 14.73 -21.14
CA LYS A 215 29.14 15.97 -21.63
C LYS A 215 29.21 17.08 -20.58
N LEU A 216 28.80 16.80 -19.34
CA LEU A 216 28.84 17.77 -18.25
C LEU A 216 30.27 18.20 -17.89
N SER A 217 31.25 17.29 -17.92
CA SER A 217 32.66 17.63 -17.68
C SER A 217 33.16 18.63 -18.71
N LYS A 218 32.86 18.40 -20.00
CA LYS A 218 33.24 19.31 -21.08
C LYS A 218 32.54 20.67 -20.95
N GLU A 219 31.26 20.69 -20.57
CA GLU A 219 30.53 21.93 -20.29
C GLU A 219 31.15 22.69 -19.11
N MET A 220 31.50 22.01 -18.02
CA MET A 220 32.17 22.60 -16.86
C MET A 220 33.53 23.22 -17.22
N GLU A 221 34.36 22.48 -17.96
CA GLU A 221 35.67 22.96 -18.43
C GLU A 221 35.53 24.19 -19.33
N ASN A 222 34.56 24.18 -20.23
CA ASN A 222 34.29 25.32 -21.11
C ASN A 222 33.84 26.57 -20.32
N GLU A 223 32.96 26.42 -19.33
CA GLU A 223 32.55 27.55 -18.49
C GLU A 223 33.70 28.05 -17.61
N SER A 224 34.56 27.14 -17.12
CA SER A 224 35.78 27.52 -16.39
C SER A 224 36.76 28.30 -17.27
N LYS A 225 36.95 27.91 -18.54
CA LYS A 225 37.78 28.63 -19.52
C LYS A 225 37.25 30.02 -19.84
N LYS A 226 35.94 30.23 -19.72
CA LYS A 226 35.28 31.54 -19.87
C LYS A 226 35.25 32.36 -18.58
N PHE A 227 35.94 31.92 -17.52
CA PHE A 227 35.92 32.55 -16.19
C PHE A 227 34.54 32.56 -15.50
N ASN A 228 33.58 31.75 -15.96
CA ASN A 228 32.25 31.61 -15.36
C ASN A 228 32.25 30.60 -14.20
N TYR A 229 33.00 30.88 -13.13
CA TYR A 229 33.24 29.92 -12.04
C TYR A 229 31.97 29.48 -11.31
N GLU A 230 30.96 30.35 -11.17
CA GLU A 230 29.68 29.99 -10.56
C GLU A 230 28.94 28.91 -11.38
N LYS A 231 28.90 29.07 -12.71
CA LYS A 231 28.28 28.08 -13.60
C LYS A 231 29.05 26.78 -13.60
N ALA A 232 30.39 26.85 -13.63
CA ALA A 232 31.25 25.68 -13.53
C ALA A 232 31.04 24.93 -12.20
N ALA A 233 30.90 25.64 -11.07
CA ALA A 233 30.61 25.05 -9.77
C ALA A 233 29.25 24.32 -9.74
N ILE A 234 28.21 24.90 -10.35
CA ILE A 234 26.89 24.25 -10.49
C ILE A 234 27.03 22.94 -11.29
N ILE A 235 27.74 22.96 -12.42
CA ILE A 235 27.93 21.77 -13.25
C ILE A 235 28.74 20.70 -12.52
N ARG A 236 29.80 21.09 -11.80
CA ARG A 236 30.58 20.19 -10.93
C ARG A 236 29.69 19.52 -9.90
N ASP A 237 28.81 20.28 -9.24
CA ASP A 237 27.92 19.74 -8.22
C ASP A 237 26.85 18.81 -8.81
N ARG A 238 26.43 19.05 -10.07
CA ARG A 238 25.59 18.12 -10.86
C ARG A 238 26.33 16.81 -11.14
N ILE A 239 27.61 16.87 -11.54
CA ILE A 239 28.44 15.67 -11.75
C ILE A 239 28.56 14.89 -10.43
N LYS A 240 28.88 15.55 -9.32
CA LYS A 240 28.96 14.91 -7.99
C LYS A 240 27.67 14.18 -7.62
N ALA A 241 26.51 14.81 -7.84
CA ALA A 241 25.21 14.20 -7.56
C ALA A 241 24.94 12.97 -8.45
N LEU A 242 25.32 13.01 -9.73
CA LEU A 242 25.24 11.84 -10.62
C LEU A 242 26.15 10.69 -10.16
N THR A 243 27.38 11.02 -9.74
CA THR A 243 28.34 10.04 -9.24
C THR A 243 27.82 9.36 -7.96
N GLN A 244 27.12 10.07 -7.08
CA GLN A 244 26.50 9.49 -5.88
C GLN A 244 25.39 8.49 -6.19
N ILE A 245 24.55 8.74 -7.21
CA ILE A 245 23.55 7.76 -7.66
C ILE A 245 24.25 6.49 -8.15
N GLN A 246 25.34 6.63 -8.90
CA GLN A 246 26.07 5.48 -9.40
C GLN A 246 26.86 4.74 -8.32
N SER A 247 27.51 5.45 -7.39
CA SER A 247 28.38 4.84 -6.37
C SER A 247 27.59 4.04 -5.34
N THR A 248 26.40 4.51 -4.96
CA THR A 248 25.46 3.75 -4.12
C THR A 248 24.95 2.47 -4.81
N GLN A 249 25.14 2.34 -6.12
CA GLN A 249 24.70 1.22 -6.95
C GLN A 249 25.86 0.37 -7.51
N ARG A 250 27.13 0.75 -7.25
CA ARG A 250 28.36 0.12 -7.81
C ARG A 250 28.72 -1.26 -7.25
N ILE A 251 27.87 -1.85 -6.40
CA ILE A 251 28.12 -3.16 -5.79
C ILE A 251 28.07 -4.31 -6.83
N ASN A 252 27.59 -4.07 -8.06
CA ASN A 252 27.40 -5.14 -9.04
C ASN A 252 28.22 -4.93 -10.32
N LYS A 253 29.38 -5.61 -10.44
CA LYS A 253 30.03 -5.94 -11.72
C LYS A 253 29.24 -7.05 -12.46
N ASN A 254 27.92 -6.98 -12.45
CA ASN A 254 27.09 -8.04 -13.02
C ASN A 254 26.53 -7.65 -14.38
N ASN A 255 26.44 -8.64 -15.28
CA ASN A 255 25.92 -8.49 -16.63
C ASN A 255 24.37 -8.45 -16.70
N PHE A 256 23.68 -8.36 -15.57
CA PHE A 256 22.21 -8.32 -15.53
C PHE A 256 21.71 -6.98 -16.07
N ASN A 257 21.28 -6.94 -17.33
CA ASN A 257 20.81 -5.71 -17.95
C ASN A 257 19.40 -5.35 -17.45
N ASN A 258 18.41 -6.17 -17.82
CA ASN A 258 17.02 -6.04 -17.41
C ASN A 258 16.57 -7.37 -16.82
N ALA A 259 16.80 -7.55 -15.51
CA ALA A 259 16.54 -8.80 -14.83
C ALA A 259 15.86 -8.62 -13.47
N ASP A 260 15.07 -9.60 -13.05
CA ASP A 260 14.62 -9.72 -11.65
C ASP A 260 15.27 -10.97 -11.06
N LEU A 261 16.10 -10.80 -10.03
CA LEU A 261 16.72 -11.89 -9.28
C LEU A 261 15.81 -12.22 -8.11
N ILE A 262 15.17 -13.39 -8.18
CA ILE A 262 14.23 -13.90 -7.17
C ILE A 262 14.93 -15.00 -6.40
N VAL A 263 15.07 -14.78 -5.09
CA VAL A 263 15.74 -15.70 -4.18
C VAL A 263 14.77 -16.12 -3.11
N ALA A 264 14.58 -17.42 -2.94
CA ALA A 264 13.75 -17.98 -1.88
C ALA A 264 14.60 -18.71 -0.84
N PHE A 265 14.28 -18.49 0.42
CA PHE A 265 14.87 -19.15 1.56
C PHE A 265 13.78 -19.50 2.58
N GLN A 266 13.85 -20.70 3.16
CA GLN A 266 12.83 -21.23 4.06
C GLN A 266 13.46 -21.72 5.36
N LYS A 267 12.87 -21.33 6.49
CA LYS A 267 13.27 -21.75 7.85
C LYS A 267 12.02 -21.76 8.73
N ASN A 268 11.85 -22.78 9.58
CA ASN A 268 10.73 -22.92 10.51
C ASN A 268 9.34 -22.75 9.84
N ASN A 269 9.14 -23.32 8.64
CA ASN A 269 7.91 -23.22 7.85
C ASN A 269 7.48 -21.78 7.48
N ILE A 270 8.40 -20.82 7.54
CA ILE A 270 8.22 -19.49 6.99
C ILE A 270 9.20 -19.35 5.82
N THR A 271 8.66 -18.92 4.69
CA THR A 271 9.45 -18.67 3.48
C THR A 271 9.60 -17.18 3.26
N CYS A 272 10.84 -16.75 3.08
CA CYS A 272 11.17 -15.42 2.56
C CYS A 272 11.49 -15.56 1.08
N ILE A 273 10.79 -14.79 0.24
CA ILE A 273 11.16 -14.58 -1.16
C ILE A 273 11.62 -13.15 -1.31
N GLU A 274 12.87 -12.96 -1.68
CA GLU A 274 13.44 -11.66 -1.94
C GLU A 274 13.60 -11.43 -3.44
N VAL A 275 13.17 -10.25 -3.90
CA VAL A 275 13.27 -9.86 -5.31
C VAL A 275 14.15 -8.63 -5.43
N PHE A 276 15.24 -8.76 -6.19
CA PHE A 276 16.11 -7.67 -6.59
C PHE A 276 15.77 -7.22 -8.01
N PHE A 277 15.59 -5.92 -8.20
CA PHE A 277 15.19 -5.34 -9.48
C PHE A 277 16.41 -4.76 -10.21
N TYR A 278 16.82 -5.37 -11.32
CA TYR A 278 17.88 -4.87 -12.18
C TYR A 278 17.33 -4.24 -13.45
N ARG A 279 17.59 -2.96 -13.68
CA ARG A 279 17.21 -2.25 -14.92
C ARG A 279 18.41 -1.46 -15.43
N SER A 280 18.68 -1.56 -16.73
CA SER A 280 19.84 -0.91 -17.36
C SER A 280 21.16 -1.15 -16.61
N LYS A 281 21.40 -2.39 -16.15
CA LYS A 281 22.58 -2.81 -15.35
C LYS A 281 22.68 -2.20 -13.96
N GLN A 282 21.64 -1.55 -13.46
CA GLN A 282 21.60 -0.93 -12.13
C GLN A 282 20.63 -1.69 -11.22
N ASN A 283 21.00 -1.84 -9.94
CA ASN A 283 20.11 -2.38 -8.91
C ASN A 283 19.20 -1.27 -8.36
N TRP A 284 17.89 -1.42 -8.54
CA TRP A 284 16.86 -0.46 -8.13
C TRP A 284 16.26 -0.80 -6.75
N GLY A 285 16.94 -1.70 -6.05
CA GLY A 285 16.66 -2.16 -4.69
C GLY A 285 16.07 -3.56 -4.66
N ASN A 286 15.80 -4.01 -3.44
CA ASN A 286 15.26 -5.31 -3.10
C ASN A 286 14.01 -5.21 -2.23
N GLN A 287 13.10 -6.16 -2.39
CA GLN A 287 11.95 -6.31 -1.50
C GLN A 287 11.78 -7.77 -1.08
N ALA A 288 11.64 -7.98 0.23
CA ALA A 288 11.28 -9.26 0.83
C ALA A 288 9.76 -9.45 0.86
N PHE A 289 9.34 -10.68 0.58
CA PHE A 289 7.96 -11.16 0.59
C PHE A 289 7.86 -12.40 1.46
N PHE A 290 6.74 -12.53 2.17
CA PHE A 290 6.46 -13.69 3.03
C PHE A 290 5.13 -14.32 2.59
N PRO A 291 5.13 -15.18 1.56
CA PRO A 291 3.93 -15.90 1.14
C PRO A 291 3.34 -16.70 2.30
N LYS A 292 2.00 -16.69 2.43
CA LYS A 292 1.31 -17.59 3.37
C LYS A 292 1.14 -18.94 2.66
N HIS A 293 1.65 -20.00 3.27
CA HIS A 293 1.55 -21.38 2.77
C HIS A 293 1.38 -22.33 3.96
N ASP A 294 1.00 -23.57 3.68
CA ASP A 294 0.94 -24.65 4.67
C ASP A 294 2.32 -25.30 4.85
N LYS A 295 2.46 -26.16 5.85
CA LYS A 295 3.73 -26.84 6.17
C LYS A 295 4.17 -27.83 5.08
N ASP A 296 3.19 -28.41 4.38
CA ASP A 296 3.42 -29.44 3.38
C ASP A 296 3.77 -28.85 1.99
N ASP A 297 3.64 -27.52 1.81
CA ASP A 297 4.00 -26.84 0.56
C ASP A 297 5.53 -26.87 0.36
N SER A 298 5.98 -27.36 -0.80
CA SER A 298 7.40 -27.36 -1.13
C SER A 298 7.89 -25.95 -1.50
N LEU A 299 9.19 -25.70 -1.35
CA LEU A 299 9.78 -24.41 -1.74
C LEU A 299 9.56 -24.12 -3.23
N GLU A 300 9.59 -25.15 -4.09
CA GLU A 300 9.33 -25.03 -5.53
C GLU A 300 7.89 -24.57 -5.81
N GLU A 301 6.91 -25.14 -5.12
CA GLU A 301 5.49 -24.74 -5.24
C GLU A 301 5.26 -23.30 -4.76
N ILE A 302 5.94 -22.90 -3.69
CA ILE A 302 5.85 -21.54 -3.15
C ILE A 302 6.43 -20.53 -4.14
N ILE A 303 7.60 -20.81 -4.73
CA ILE A 303 8.20 -19.94 -5.76
C ILE A 303 7.32 -19.90 -7.01
N TYR A 304 6.79 -21.04 -7.46
CA TYR A 304 5.88 -21.12 -8.60
C TYR A 304 4.66 -20.22 -8.42
N SER A 305 3.97 -20.39 -7.28
CA SER A 305 2.80 -19.59 -6.94
C SER A 305 3.15 -18.11 -6.78
N PHE A 306 4.30 -17.80 -6.19
CA PHE A 306 4.81 -16.45 -6.06
C PHE A 306 5.00 -15.78 -7.42
N ILE A 307 5.75 -16.38 -8.35
CA ILE A 307 6.03 -15.79 -9.66
C ILE A 307 4.73 -15.51 -10.42
N THR A 308 3.82 -16.48 -10.41
CA THR A 308 2.54 -16.39 -11.13
C THR A 308 1.67 -15.26 -10.57
N GLN A 309 1.52 -15.17 -9.25
CA GLN A 309 0.78 -14.09 -8.59
C GLN A 309 1.50 -12.74 -8.70
N PHE A 310 2.83 -12.74 -8.64
CA PHE A 310 3.65 -11.53 -8.63
C PHE A 310 3.58 -10.81 -9.98
N TYR A 311 3.71 -11.54 -11.10
CA TYR A 311 3.62 -10.99 -12.45
C TYR A 311 2.22 -10.96 -13.04
N GLU A 312 1.20 -11.37 -12.28
CA GLU A 312 -0.21 -11.22 -12.67
C GLU A 312 -0.52 -9.76 -13.03
N ASN A 313 -0.06 -8.79 -12.25
CA ASN A 313 -0.27 -7.36 -12.50
C ASN A 313 1.03 -6.55 -12.69
N LYS A 314 2.18 -7.23 -12.82
CA LYS A 314 3.49 -6.58 -12.96
C LYS A 314 4.14 -7.01 -14.26
N ILE A 315 4.69 -6.04 -14.97
CA ILE A 315 5.39 -6.28 -16.23
C ILE A 315 6.72 -7.00 -15.92
N PRO A 316 6.91 -8.22 -16.44
CA PRO A 316 8.15 -8.97 -16.22
C PRO A 316 9.34 -8.34 -16.97
N PRO A 317 10.56 -8.47 -16.41
CA PRO A 317 11.80 -8.13 -17.11
C PRO A 317 12.05 -9.08 -18.29
N GLU A 318 13.14 -8.84 -19.03
CA GLU A 318 13.57 -9.78 -20.09
C GLU A 318 14.14 -11.06 -19.47
N GLU A 319 14.80 -10.96 -18.31
CA GLU A 319 15.36 -12.12 -17.61
C GLU A 319 14.81 -12.25 -16.19
N ILE A 320 14.38 -13.45 -15.81
CA ILE A 320 14.04 -13.78 -14.42
C ILE A 320 15.03 -14.84 -13.96
N ILE A 321 15.71 -14.58 -12.85
CA ILE A 321 16.78 -15.46 -12.35
C ILE A 321 16.35 -16.02 -11.01
N LEU A 322 16.41 -17.35 -10.88
CA LEU A 322 16.00 -18.08 -9.69
C LEU A 322 17.20 -18.75 -9.01
N ASN A 323 17.20 -18.78 -7.67
CA ASN A 323 18.16 -19.55 -6.87
C ASN A 323 17.76 -21.02 -6.66
N LYS A 324 16.53 -21.40 -7.03
CA LYS A 324 16.00 -22.77 -6.96
C LYS A 324 15.28 -23.10 -8.27
N LYS A 325 15.47 -24.32 -8.78
CA LYS A 325 14.74 -24.80 -9.96
C LYS A 325 13.30 -25.10 -9.56
N ILE A 326 12.34 -24.69 -10.38
CA ILE A 326 10.91 -24.97 -10.20
C ILE A 326 10.37 -25.78 -11.37
N ASN A 327 9.23 -26.44 -11.15
CA ASN A 327 8.51 -27.17 -12.19
C ASN A 327 7.74 -26.21 -13.10
N ASP A 328 7.36 -26.67 -14.29
CA ASP A 328 6.49 -25.95 -15.24
C ASP A 328 6.96 -24.53 -15.63
N LEU A 329 8.28 -24.31 -15.68
CA LEU A 329 8.89 -23.04 -16.09
C LEU A 329 8.44 -22.58 -17.48
N GLU A 330 8.36 -23.49 -18.44
CA GLU A 330 7.93 -23.19 -19.81
C GLU A 330 6.47 -22.72 -19.86
N LEU A 331 5.61 -23.24 -18.98
CA LEU A 331 4.22 -22.81 -18.89
C LEU A 331 4.11 -21.37 -18.35
N ILE A 332 4.85 -21.06 -17.28
CA ILE A 332 4.92 -19.69 -16.74
C ILE A 332 5.43 -18.74 -17.83
N LYS A 333 6.53 -19.11 -18.49
CA LYS A 333 7.11 -18.33 -19.57
C LYS A 333 6.09 -18.07 -20.67
N ALA A 334 5.47 -19.11 -21.24
CA ALA A 334 4.47 -18.97 -22.30
C ALA A 334 3.28 -18.06 -21.88
N ALA A 335 2.80 -18.21 -20.64
CA ALA A 335 1.72 -17.40 -20.10
C ALA A 335 2.11 -15.92 -19.99
N LEU A 336 3.31 -15.62 -19.46
CA LEU A 336 3.80 -14.25 -19.32
C LEU A 336 4.13 -13.61 -20.69
N GLU A 337 4.76 -14.37 -21.61
CA GLU A 337 5.07 -13.89 -22.95
C GLU A 337 3.80 -13.54 -23.73
N LYS A 338 2.77 -14.39 -23.66
CA LYS A 338 1.45 -14.14 -24.27
C LYS A 338 0.78 -12.90 -23.67
N LYS A 339 0.78 -12.76 -22.34
CA LYS A 339 0.11 -11.65 -21.65
C LYS A 339 0.74 -10.29 -21.94
N TYR A 340 2.08 -10.23 -21.97
CA TYR A 340 2.83 -8.98 -22.09
C TYR A 340 3.39 -8.73 -23.50
N ASN A 341 3.18 -9.65 -24.44
CA ASN A 341 3.71 -9.60 -25.81
C ASN A 341 5.22 -9.29 -25.84
N LYS A 342 5.98 -10.00 -25.02
CA LYS A 342 7.41 -9.76 -24.79
C LYS A 342 8.12 -11.09 -24.57
N LYS A 343 9.32 -11.27 -25.13
CA LYS A 343 10.16 -12.44 -24.86
C LYS A 343 10.73 -12.41 -23.43
N ILE A 344 10.65 -13.52 -22.73
CA ILE A 344 11.06 -13.66 -21.33
C ILE A 344 11.92 -14.91 -21.19
N ASN A 345 13.07 -14.75 -20.56
CA ASN A 345 14.00 -15.83 -20.29
C ASN A 345 14.03 -16.12 -18.78
N ILE A 346 13.62 -17.31 -18.36
CA ILE A 346 13.68 -17.72 -16.96
C ILE A 346 14.87 -18.66 -16.79
N LYS A 347 15.86 -18.24 -16.01
CA LYS A 347 17.11 -18.96 -15.79
C LYS A 347 17.26 -19.38 -14.34
N PHE A 348 17.86 -20.55 -14.14
CA PHE A 348 18.33 -20.99 -12.85
C PHE A 348 19.83 -20.72 -12.73
N ALA A 349 20.25 -20.12 -11.61
CA ALA A 349 21.66 -19.87 -11.36
C ALA A 349 22.38 -21.17 -10.97
N LYS A 350 23.13 -21.75 -11.92
CA LYS A 350 23.78 -23.06 -11.75
C LYS A 350 24.95 -23.09 -10.75
N ASN A 351 25.62 -21.96 -10.47
CA ASN A 351 26.78 -21.91 -9.58
C ASN A 351 26.59 -20.89 -8.44
N ASN A 352 26.23 -21.38 -7.25
CA ASN A 352 26.16 -20.57 -6.03
C ASN A 352 27.53 -20.05 -5.57
N SER A 353 28.65 -20.59 -6.06
CA SER A 353 30.02 -20.27 -5.62
C SER A 353 30.64 -19.03 -6.30
N GLU A 354 30.26 -18.71 -7.54
CA GLU A 354 31.00 -17.71 -8.35
C GLU A 354 30.29 -16.36 -8.51
N ASN A 355 28.97 -16.29 -8.30
CA ASN A 355 28.23 -15.03 -8.46
C ASN A 355 27.96 -14.36 -7.09
N LEU A 356 28.86 -13.45 -6.69
CA LEU A 356 28.77 -12.68 -5.43
C LEU A 356 27.40 -12.04 -5.21
N THR A 357 26.74 -11.55 -6.26
CA THR A 357 25.43 -10.93 -6.17
C THR A 357 24.32 -11.90 -5.75
N ILE A 358 24.39 -13.15 -6.22
CA ILE A 358 23.42 -14.18 -5.83
C ILE A 358 23.65 -14.59 -4.37
N LYS A 359 24.91 -14.76 -3.96
CA LYS A 359 25.26 -15.00 -2.55
C LYS A 359 24.75 -13.88 -1.64
N LEU A 360 24.95 -12.62 -2.03
CA LEU A 360 24.45 -11.46 -1.29
C LEU A 360 22.91 -11.44 -1.25
N ALA A 361 22.24 -11.78 -2.34
CA ALA A 361 20.77 -11.87 -2.37
C ALA A 361 20.24 -12.98 -1.45
N ILE A 362 20.89 -14.15 -1.42
CA ILE A 362 20.56 -15.23 -0.46
C ILE A 362 20.75 -14.76 0.98
N LYS A 363 21.88 -14.12 1.28
CA LYS A 363 22.13 -13.58 2.62
C LYS A 363 21.12 -12.51 3.04
N ASN A 364 20.66 -11.66 2.13
CA ASN A 364 19.60 -10.70 2.43
C ASN A 364 18.26 -11.41 2.72
N ALA A 365 17.95 -12.49 1.98
CA ALA A 365 16.73 -13.26 2.20
C ALA A 365 16.75 -13.96 3.56
N GLU A 366 17.91 -14.50 3.96
CA GLU A 366 18.17 -15.06 5.29
C GLU A 366 17.97 -14.01 6.39
N LEU A 367 18.65 -12.86 6.30
CA LEU A 367 18.53 -11.77 7.28
C LEU A 367 17.10 -11.24 7.41
N ALA A 368 16.39 -11.11 6.28
CA ALA A 368 14.99 -10.70 6.27
C ALA A 368 14.08 -11.75 6.94
N LEU A 369 14.36 -13.03 6.73
CA LEU A 369 13.64 -14.12 7.39
C LEU A 369 13.90 -14.17 8.89
N GLU A 370 15.16 -14.05 9.32
CA GLU A 370 15.53 -14.02 10.73
C GLU A 370 14.87 -12.85 11.46
N LYS A 371 14.91 -11.66 10.86
CA LYS A 371 14.17 -10.51 11.39
C LYS A 371 12.68 -10.81 11.52
N LYS A 372 12.07 -11.47 10.54
CA LYS A 372 10.65 -11.81 10.57
C LYS A 372 10.32 -12.82 11.68
N LEU A 373 11.19 -13.81 11.89
CA LEU A 373 11.05 -14.80 12.96
C LEU A 373 11.14 -14.13 14.33
N LEU A 374 12.16 -13.29 14.55
CA LEU A 374 12.31 -12.51 15.79
C LEU A 374 11.12 -11.57 16.03
N GLU A 375 10.59 -10.92 15.00
CA GLU A 375 9.38 -10.09 15.12
C GLU A 375 8.17 -10.92 15.57
N ASN A 376 7.99 -12.12 15.00
CA ASN A 376 6.89 -13.01 15.37
C ASN A 376 7.04 -13.57 16.79
N GLU A 377 8.24 -14.01 17.18
CA GLU A 377 8.54 -14.48 18.55
C GLU A 377 8.30 -13.38 19.59
N ASN A 378 8.74 -12.15 19.31
CA ASN A 378 8.46 -11.01 20.17
C ASN A 378 6.95 -10.74 20.29
N ASN A 379 6.20 -10.82 19.19
CA ASN A 379 4.75 -10.67 19.23
C ASN A 379 4.10 -11.78 20.08
N ASP A 380 4.49 -13.04 19.90
CA ASP A 380 3.97 -14.16 20.69
C ASP A 380 4.27 -13.98 22.19
N HIS A 381 5.48 -13.50 22.53
CA HIS A 381 5.82 -13.11 23.90
C HIS A 381 4.88 -12.02 24.43
N PHE A 382 4.62 -10.95 23.67
CA PHE A 382 3.67 -9.91 24.09
C PHE A 382 2.25 -10.42 24.26
N LEU A 383 1.76 -11.30 23.38
CA LEU A 383 0.44 -11.92 23.51
C LEU A 383 0.36 -12.79 24.78
N SER A 384 1.44 -13.48 25.14
CA SER A 384 1.52 -14.23 26.40
C SER A 384 1.54 -13.33 27.64
N LEU A 385 2.21 -12.17 27.56
CA LEU A 385 2.20 -11.16 28.63
C LEU A 385 0.81 -10.57 28.82
N ILE A 386 0.07 -10.29 27.74
CA ILE A 386 -1.34 -9.86 27.82
C ILE A 386 -2.18 -10.91 28.54
N ASN A 387 -2.06 -12.19 28.14
CA ASN A 387 -2.77 -13.28 28.80
C ASN A 387 -2.48 -13.35 30.30
N LYS A 388 -1.20 -13.28 30.70
CA LYS A 388 -0.79 -13.31 32.12
C LYS A 388 -1.28 -12.10 32.91
N GLU A 389 -1.16 -10.89 32.36
CA GLU A 389 -1.52 -9.65 33.07
C GLU A 389 -3.04 -9.52 33.26
N PHE A 390 -3.82 -9.97 32.27
CA PHE A 390 -5.28 -9.86 32.27
C PHE A 390 -6.00 -11.18 32.60
N ASN A 391 -5.27 -12.27 32.87
CA ASN A 391 -5.82 -13.61 33.11
C ASN A 391 -6.88 -14.02 32.08
N LEU A 392 -6.52 -13.98 30.79
CA LEU A 392 -7.46 -14.32 29.70
C LEU A 392 -7.73 -15.82 29.61
N GLY A 393 -6.81 -16.67 30.08
CA GLY A 393 -6.90 -18.13 29.95
C GLY A 393 -6.45 -18.65 28.58
N PHE A 394 -6.13 -17.77 27.63
CA PHE A 394 -5.58 -18.10 26.32
C PHE A 394 -4.74 -16.94 25.78
N ASN A 395 -3.85 -17.22 24.82
CA ASN A 395 -3.10 -16.18 24.13
C ASN A 395 -3.94 -15.66 22.94
N PRO A 396 -4.34 -14.38 22.91
CA PRO A 396 -5.18 -13.85 21.84
C PRO A 396 -4.41 -13.84 20.52
N ASN A 397 -5.00 -14.36 19.43
CA ASN A 397 -4.37 -14.41 18.12
C ASN A 397 -4.81 -13.25 17.22
N LEU A 398 -6.05 -12.76 17.37
CA LEU A 398 -6.60 -11.61 16.66
C LEU A 398 -7.10 -10.55 17.65
N ILE A 399 -6.43 -9.40 17.69
CA ILE A 399 -6.78 -8.27 18.56
C ILE A 399 -7.32 -7.13 17.69
N GLU A 400 -8.51 -6.64 18.00
CA GLU A 400 -9.07 -5.41 17.42
C GLU A 400 -8.88 -4.23 18.37
N ILE A 401 -8.33 -3.12 17.88
CA ILE A 401 -8.08 -1.91 18.69
C ILE A 401 -8.90 -0.76 18.11
N TYR A 402 -9.81 -0.22 18.92
CA TYR A 402 -10.77 0.82 18.57
C TYR A 402 -10.31 2.18 19.09
N ASP A 403 -10.35 3.18 18.20
CA ASP A 403 -10.14 4.59 18.51
C ASP A 403 -11.38 5.38 18.05
N ASN A 404 -11.98 6.09 19.01
CA ASN A 404 -13.17 6.92 18.80
C ASN A 404 -12.84 8.41 18.92
N SER A 405 -11.67 8.84 18.45
CA SER A 405 -11.27 10.23 18.62
C SER A 405 -12.27 11.22 18.00
N HIS A 406 -12.88 12.04 18.87
CA HIS A 406 -13.52 13.30 18.47
C HIS A 406 -12.47 14.24 17.89
N ILE A 407 -12.48 14.41 16.58
CA ILE A 407 -11.76 15.51 15.94
C ILE A 407 -12.82 16.56 15.63
N GLN A 408 -12.85 17.65 16.42
CA GLN A 408 -13.70 18.82 16.23
C GLN A 408 -13.89 19.12 14.71
N GLY A 409 -15.12 18.90 14.21
CA GLY A 409 -15.43 18.99 12.80
C GLY A 409 -16.76 18.32 12.40
N LEU A 410 -17.18 18.54 11.15
CA LEU A 410 -18.51 18.18 10.64
C LEU A 410 -18.80 16.67 10.48
N ASN A 411 -17.80 15.78 10.57
CA ASN A 411 -17.97 14.34 10.36
C ASN A 411 -17.23 13.54 11.45
N ALA A 412 -17.99 12.93 12.37
CA ALA A 412 -17.47 11.97 13.34
C ALA A 412 -17.04 10.68 12.61
N VAL A 413 -15.86 10.13 12.96
CA VAL A 413 -15.33 8.91 12.35
C VAL A 413 -14.81 7.99 13.45
N GLY A 414 -15.44 6.83 13.61
CA GLY A 414 -14.90 5.74 14.41
C GLY A 414 -13.96 4.86 13.58
N SER A 415 -12.94 4.27 14.19
CA SER A 415 -12.06 3.35 13.46
C SER A 415 -11.51 2.24 14.33
N PHE A 416 -11.16 1.12 13.70
CA PHE A 416 -10.35 0.10 14.35
C PHE A 416 -9.22 -0.39 13.47
N ILE A 417 -8.17 -0.83 14.14
CA ILE A 417 -7.05 -1.54 13.55
C ILE A 417 -7.02 -2.98 14.07
N VAL A 418 -6.27 -3.84 13.39
CA VAL A 418 -6.15 -5.25 13.75
C VAL A 418 -4.68 -5.62 13.95
N PHE A 419 -4.40 -6.33 15.02
CA PHE A 419 -3.09 -6.90 15.34
C PHE A 419 -3.21 -8.42 15.47
N SER A 420 -2.16 -9.14 15.09
CA SER A 420 -2.07 -10.59 15.19
C SER A 420 -0.65 -11.02 15.56
N LYS A 421 -0.41 -12.32 15.80
CA LYS A 421 0.96 -12.84 15.98
C LYS A 421 1.96 -12.43 14.88
N ASN A 422 1.47 -12.21 13.66
CA ASN A 422 2.28 -11.78 12.52
C ASN A 422 2.50 -10.26 12.45
N GLY A 423 2.03 -9.51 13.45
CA GLY A 423 1.99 -8.05 13.51
C GLY A 423 0.67 -7.44 13.04
N PHE A 424 0.73 -6.16 12.66
CA PHE A 424 -0.42 -5.37 12.21
C PHE A 424 -1.04 -5.89 10.90
N VAL A 425 -2.34 -6.15 10.89
CA VAL A 425 -3.09 -6.65 9.73
C VAL A 425 -3.80 -5.51 9.00
N ARG A 426 -3.03 -4.67 8.31
CA ARG A 426 -3.52 -3.42 7.66
C ARG A 426 -4.72 -3.61 6.73
N LYS A 427 -4.82 -4.74 6.02
CA LYS A 427 -5.96 -5.04 5.13
C LYS A 427 -7.30 -5.15 5.88
N LYS A 428 -7.26 -5.46 7.18
CA LYS A 428 -8.45 -5.55 8.04
C LYS A 428 -8.78 -4.25 8.77
N TYR A 429 -8.03 -3.18 8.58
CA TYR A 429 -8.35 -1.89 9.19
C TYR A 429 -9.66 -1.36 8.60
N ARG A 430 -10.51 -0.74 9.43
CA ARG A 430 -11.83 -0.23 9.02
C ARG A 430 -12.11 1.12 9.65
N LYS A 431 -12.89 1.94 8.92
CA LYS A 431 -13.38 3.24 9.36
C LYS A 431 -14.89 3.27 9.17
N PHE A 432 -15.57 3.90 10.11
CA PHE A 432 -17.01 4.06 10.15
C PHE A 432 -17.29 5.55 10.10
N ASN A 433 -17.97 5.99 9.05
CA ASN A 433 -18.56 7.33 9.03
C ASN A 433 -19.83 7.28 9.88
N ILE A 434 -19.92 8.23 10.81
CA ILE A 434 -21.01 8.36 11.77
C ILE A 434 -21.88 9.55 11.34
N SER A 435 -23.18 9.30 11.13
CA SER A 435 -24.16 10.34 10.77
C SER A 435 -24.53 11.19 11.98
N LYS A 436 -24.61 12.51 11.79
CA LYS A 436 -24.99 13.47 12.84
C LYS A 436 -26.42 13.35 13.35
N THR A 437 -27.28 12.61 12.67
CA THR A 437 -28.70 12.46 13.01
C THR A 437 -28.94 11.67 14.29
N ASP A 438 -27.96 10.87 14.72
CA ASP A 438 -28.17 9.86 15.77
C ASP A 438 -27.35 10.11 17.06
N ILE A 439 -26.47 11.13 17.07
CA ILE A 439 -25.50 11.35 18.17
C ILE A 439 -25.30 12.85 18.41
N ASN A 440 -25.39 13.26 19.69
CA ASN A 440 -25.12 14.63 20.11
C ASN A 440 -23.63 15.00 19.86
N PRO A 441 -23.31 16.23 19.42
CA PRO A 441 -21.93 16.67 19.28
C PRO A 441 -21.16 16.51 20.59
N GLY A 442 -20.10 15.70 20.61
CA GLY A 442 -19.31 15.45 21.82
C GLY A 442 -19.62 14.14 22.55
N ASP A 443 -20.56 13.31 22.08
CA ASP A 443 -20.88 12.02 22.70
C ASP A 443 -19.96 10.88 22.19
N ASP A 444 -18.80 10.73 22.85
CA ASP A 444 -17.84 9.63 22.60
C ASP A 444 -18.47 8.24 22.87
N TYR A 445 -19.44 8.14 23.77
CA TYR A 445 -20.11 6.88 24.10
C TYR A 445 -21.11 6.48 23.01
N GLY A 446 -21.86 7.42 22.47
CA GLY A 446 -22.73 7.22 21.31
C GLY A 446 -21.94 6.72 20.10
N MET A 447 -20.77 7.31 19.84
CA MET A 447 -19.88 6.87 18.75
C MET A 447 -19.38 5.45 18.95
N LEU A 448 -18.90 5.12 20.16
CA LEU A 448 -18.49 3.76 20.50
C LEU A 448 -19.64 2.78 20.28
N LYS A 449 -20.85 3.17 20.70
CA LYS A 449 -22.05 2.36 20.56
C LYS A 449 -22.32 2.02 19.12
N GLU A 450 -22.37 3.02 18.25
CA GLU A 450 -22.65 2.80 16.83
C GLU A 450 -21.59 1.89 16.17
N VAL A 451 -20.31 2.14 16.43
CA VAL A 451 -19.20 1.38 15.83
C VAL A 451 -19.23 -0.09 16.25
N ILE A 452 -19.34 -0.36 17.55
CA ILE A 452 -19.39 -1.73 18.09
C ILE A 452 -20.67 -2.42 17.60
N SER A 453 -21.84 -1.76 17.71
CA SER A 453 -23.10 -2.35 17.22
C SER A 453 -23.02 -2.71 15.75
N ARG A 454 -22.52 -1.83 14.87
CA ARG A 454 -22.41 -2.10 13.43
C ARG A 454 -21.42 -3.23 13.13
N ARG A 455 -20.23 -3.21 13.74
CA ARG A 455 -19.20 -4.23 13.50
C ARG A 455 -19.67 -5.62 13.96
N PHE A 456 -20.21 -5.73 15.18
CA PHE A 456 -20.56 -7.02 15.75
C PHE A 456 -21.92 -7.54 15.28
N SER A 457 -22.87 -6.67 14.92
CA SER A 457 -24.08 -7.12 14.19
C SER A 457 -23.71 -7.71 12.84
N LYS A 458 -22.71 -7.13 12.16
CA LYS A 458 -22.21 -7.67 10.91
C LYS A 458 -21.55 -9.03 11.08
N ILE A 459 -20.73 -9.25 12.11
CA ILE A 459 -20.17 -10.58 12.44
C ILE A 459 -21.29 -11.60 12.67
N LYS A 460 -22.35 -11.21 13.39
CA LYS A 460 -23.50 -12.10 13.68
C LYS A 460 -24.31 -12.44 12.41
N SER A 461 -24.50 -11.47 11.53
CA SER A 461 -25.27 -11.62 10.28
C SER A 461 -24.48 -12.22 9.12
N ASN A 462 -23.16 -12.01 9.10
CA ASN A 462 -22.26 -12.38 8.01
C ASN A 462 -21.12 -13.25 8.55
N ASN A 463 -21.27 -14.52 8.25
CA ASN A 463 -20.51 -15.63 8.77
C ASN A 463 -19.07 -15.75 8.18
N ASP A 464 -18.68 -14.82 7.30
CA ASP A 464 -17.33 -14.70 6.71
C ASP A 464 -16.45 -13.68 7.44
N GLU A 465 -17.02 -12.81 8.30
CA GLU A 465 -16.22 -11.86 9.07
C GLU A 465 -15.68 -12.52 10.36
N GLU A 466 -14.38 -12.82 10.37
CA GLU A 466 -13.67 -13.39 11.53
C GLU A 466 -13.84 -12.51 12.78
N SER A 467 -14.28 -13.12 13.89
CA SER A 467 -14.39 -12.47 15.20
C SER A 467 -13.01 -12.28 15.83
N PRO A 468 -12.73 -11.15 16.50
CA PRO A 468 -11.53 -11.02 17.32
C PRO A 468 -11.58 -11.94 18.54
N ASP A 469 -10.41 -12.27 19.08
CA ASP A 469 -10.28 -12.95 20.38
C ASP A 469 -10.26 -11.93 21.54
N LEU A 470 -9.84 -10.70 21.26
CA LEU A 470 -9.72 -9.61 22.24
C LEU A 470 -10.01 -8.25 21.59
N ILE A 471 -10.77 -7.42 22.28
CA ILE A 471 -11.00 -6.02 21.94
C ILE A 471 -10.18 -5.12 22.88
N ILE A 472 -9.53 -4.11 22.32
CA ILE A 472 -8.93 -3.00 23.06
C ILE A 472 -9.63 -1.70 22.65
N ILE A 473 -10.05 -0.90 23.63
CA ILE A 473 -10.73 0.38 23.41
C ILE A 473 -9.85 1.50 23.97
N ASP A 474 -9.56 2.52 23.17
CA ASP A 474 -8.97 3.77 23.68
C ASP A 474 -10.06 4.57 24.40
N GLY A 475 -10.09 4.46 25.73
CA GLY A 475 -11.13 5.06 26.57
C GLY A 475 -11.13 4.50 28.01
N GLY A 476 -11.66 5.27 28.95
CA GLY A 476 -11.76 4.86 30.37
C GLY A 476 -12.95 3.97 30.72
N LYS A 477 -13.26 3.86 32.02
CA LYS A 477 -14.30 2.97 32.59
C LYS A 477 -15.66 3.07 31.91
N GLY A 478 -16.10 4.27 31.54
CA GLY A 478 -17.39 4.45 30.84
C GLY A 478 -17.41 3.78 29.47
N HIS A 479 -16.28 3.77 28.74
CA HIS A 479 -16.16 3.16 27.42
C HIS A 479 -16.18 1.63 27.54
N TYR A 480 -15.46 1.10 28.54
CA TYR A 480 -15.54 -0.32 28.90
C TYR A 480 -16.99 -0.76 29.14
N SER A 481 -17.69 -0.04 30.02
CA SER A 481 -19.06 -0.40 30.44
C SER A 481 -20.04 -0.33 29.27
N THR A 482 -19.90 0.70 28.42
CA THR A 482 -20.73 0.88 27.22
C THR A 482 -20.52 -0.27 26.23
N ALA A 483 -19.26 -0.58 25.89
CA ALA A 483 -18.96 -1.66 24.95
C ALA A 483 -19.39 -3.04 25.49
N ARG A 484 -19.18 -3.31 26.77
CA ARG A 484 -19.62 -4.55 27.42
C ARG A 484 -21.13 -4.73 27.31
N LYS A 485 -21.90 -3.69 27.66
CA LYS A 485 -23.36 -3.70 27.56
C LYS A 485 -23.84 -4.05 26.14
N ILE A 486 -23.26 -3.44 25.11
CA ILE A 486 -23.66 -3.69 23.72
C ILE A 486 -23.31 -5.10 23.27
N LEU A 487 -22.12 -5.58 23.64
CA LEU A 487 -21.72 -6.95 23.30
C LEU A 487 -22.60 -7.97 24.00
N ASP A 488 -23.04 -7.69 25.24
CA ASP A 488 -24.00 -8.52 25.96
C ASP A 488 -25.39 -8.51 25.28
N GLU A 489 -25.88 -7.34 24.86
CA GLU A 489 -27.12 -7.21 24.06
C GLU A 489 -27.04 -8.01 22.74
N LEU A 490 -25.84 -8.15 22.16
CA LEU A 490 -25.61 -8.95 20.95
C LEU A 490 -25.40 -10.45 21.22
N GLY A 491 -25.29 -10.87 22.48
CA GLY A 491 -25.05 -12.26 22.90
C GLY A 491 -23.58 -12.68 22.93
N LEU A 492 -22.64 -11.72 22.90
CA LEU A 492 -21.19 -11.94 22.85
C LEU A 492 -20.55 -11.84 24.24
N PHE A 493 -21.11 -12.53 25.23
CA PHE A 493 -20.70 -12.47 26.64
C PHE A 493 -19.23 -12.87 26.86
N ASN A 494 -18.74 -13.84 26.08
CA ASN A 494 -17.40 -14.42 26.24
C ASN A 494 -16.29 -13.61 25.55
N LEU A 495 -16.62 -12.55 24.82
CA LEU A 495 -15.61 -11.75 24.14
C LEU A 495 -14.90 -10.82 25.13
N HIS A 496 -13.58 -10.95 25.25
CA HIS A 496 -12.78 -10.15 26.18
C HIS A 496 -12.60 -8.71 25.68
N ILE A 497 -12.70 -7.75 26.60
CA ILE A 497 -12.57 -6.31 26.33
C ILE A 497 -11.59 -5.70 27.33
N ILE A 498 -10.61 -4.94 26.85
CA ILE A 498 -9.73 -4.11 27.67
C ILE A 498 -9.94 -2.66 27.26
N ALA A 499 -10.15 -1.76 28.22
CA ALA A 499 -10.18 -0.32 27.94
C ALA A 499 -8.94 0.37 28.52
N ILE A 500 -8.35 1.28 27.75
CA ILE A 500 -7.11 2.00 28.10
C ILE A 500 -7.44 3.48 28.29
N ALA A 501 -7.30 3.99 29.52
CA ALA A 501 -7.37 5.42 29.80
C ALA A 501 -5.98 6.05 29.85
N LYS A 502 -5.85 7.26 29.31
CA LYS A 502 -4.67 8.12 29.54
C LYS A 502 -4.60 8.50 31.02
N GLY A 503 -3.40 8.48 31.60
CA GLY A 503 -3.17 8.84 33.00
C GLY A 503 -3.51 10.29 33.31
N GLU A 504 -3.76 10.59 34.59
CA GLU A 504 -4.17 11.92 35.09
C GLU A 504 -3.16 13.03 34.73
N ARG A 505 -1.87 12.70 34.69
CA ARG A 505 -0.80 13.65 34.34
C ARG A 505 -0.52 13.77 32.83
N ARG A 506 -1.23 13.01 31.97
CA ARG A 506 -0.97 12.90 30.52
C ARG A 506 0.48 12.55 30.14
N ASN A 507 1.29 12.06 31.08
CA ASN A 507 2.64 11.58 30.84
C ASN A 507 2.60 10.17 30.23
N GLN A 508 3.51 9.88 29.31
CA GLN A 508 3.72 8.51 28.80
C GLN A 508 4.08 7.60 29.98
N GLY A 509 3.35 6.49 30.15
CA GLY A 509 3.63 5.48 31.18
C GLY A 509 2.71 5.46 32.40
N ASP A 510 1.68 6.32 32.48
CA ASP A 510 0.68 6.30 33.58
C ASP A 510 -0.72 5.86 33.10
N GLU A 511 -0.80 5.07 32.04
CA GLU A 511 -2.08 4.53 31.57
C GLU A 511 -2.76 3.63 32.61
N THR A 512 -4.09 3.76 32.67
CA THR A 512 -4.94 2.90 33.49
C THR A 512 -5.71 1.95 32.60
N PHE A 513 -5.71 0.67 32.94
CA PHE A 513 -6.43 -0.36 32.21
C PHE A 513 -7.69 -0.78 32.96
N TYR A 514 -8.75 -1.10 32.22
CA TYR A 514 -9.99 -1.65 32.77
C TYR A 514 -10.32 -2.98 32.11
N TYR A 515 -10.50 -4.01 32.92
CA TYR A 515 -10.84 -5.36 32.50
C TYR A 515 -11.64 -6.08 33.59
N ASN A 516 -12.69 -6.82 33.23
CA ASN A 516 -13.64 -7.45 34.16
C ASN A 516 -14.10 -6.53 35.29
N ASN A 517 -14.48 -5.29 34.96
CA ASN A 517 -14.84 -4.22 35.91
C ASN A 517 -13.76 -3.84 36.97
N LYS A 518 -12.52 -4.34 36.84
CA LYS A 518 -11.40 -4.01 37.71
C LYS A 518 -10.48 -2.98 37.05
N LYS A 519 -9.91 -2.09 37.87
CA LYS A 519 -8.84 -1.16 37.49
C LYS A 519 -7.51 -1.90 37.63
N ILE A 520 -6.73 -1.97 36.56
CA ILE A 520 -5.43 -2.65 36.50
C ILE A 520 -4.35 -1.62 36.15
N LYS A 521 -3.23 -1.63 36.90
CA LYS A 521 -2.02 -0.89 36.57
C LYS A 521 -0.92 -1.87 36.19
N ILE A 522 -0.48 -1.81 34.94
CA ILE A 522 0.58 -2.67 34.43
C ILE A 522 1.92 -2.13 34.91
N LYS A 523 2.65 -2.93 35.70
CA LYS A 523 4.01 -2.56 36.18
C LYS A 523 5.10 -2.90 35.15
N ASN A 524 4.82 -3.81 34.23
CA ASN A 524 5.76 -4.20 33.19
C ASN A 524 5.83 -3.11 32.10
N ASN A 525 6.89 -2.30 32.14
CA ASN A 525 7.11 -1.22 31.18
C ASN A 525 7.11 -1.70 29.72
N VAL A 526 7.60 -2.92 29.44
CA VAL A 526 7.67 -3.43 28.06
C VAL A 526 6.28 -3.73 27.51
N LEU A 527 5.41 -4.38 28.31
CA LEU A 527 4.01 -4.63 27.93
C LEU A 527 3.24 -3.32 27.79
N LEU A 528 3.48 -2.36 28.69
CA LEU A 528 2.88 -1.04 28.65
C LEU A 528 3.20 -0.31 27.33
N PHE A 529 4.48 -0.24 26.96
CA PHE A 529 4.90 0.37 25.69
C PHE A 529 4.31 -0.34 24.46
N PHE A 530 4.16 -1.67 24.53
CA PHE A 530 3.52 -2.43 23.46
C PHE A 530 2.03 -2.06 23.30
N LEU A 531 1.27 -1.99 24.39
CA LEU A 531 -0.14 -1.59 24.37
C LEU A 531 -0.31 -0.12 23.94
N GLN A 532 0.60 0.76 24.35
CA GLN A 532 0.68 2.14 23.84
C GLN A 532 0.91 2.16 22.33
N ARG A 533 1.83 1.36 21.80
CA ARG A 533 2.09 1.26 20.36
C ARG A 533 0.85 0.83 19.57
N LEU A 534 0.04 -0.10 20.12
CA LEU A 534 -1.22 -0.51 19.50
C LEU A 534 -2.22 0.66 19.47
N ARG A 535 -2.37 1.37 20.60
CA ARG A 535 -3.23 2.56 20.69
C ARG A 535 -2.79 3.66 19.72
N ASP A 536 -1.50 3.98 19.69
CA ASP A 536 -0.96 5.06 18.85
C ASP A 536 -1.13 4.77 17.35
N GLU A 537 -1.03 3.52 16.93
CA GLU A 537 -1.35 3.12 15.55
C GLU A 537 -2.84 3.27 15.24
N ALA A 538 -3.73 2.97 16.19
CA ALA A 538 -5.17 3.16 16.04
C ALA A 538 -5.50 4.66 15.88
N HIS A 539 -4.91 5.49 16.75
CA HIS A 539 -5.02 6.93 16.70
C HIS A 539 -4.48 7.52 15.38
N ARG A 540 -3.29 7.09 14.95
CA ARG A 540 -2.69 7.49 13.66
C ARG A 540 -3.62 7.15 12.50
N PHE A 541 -4.24 5.97 12.53
CA PHE A 541 -5.16 5.53 11.49
C PHE A 541 -6.43 6.38 11.45
N ALA A 542 -7.02 6.71 12.60
CA ALA A 542 -8.17 7.60 12.72
C ALA A 542 -7.87 8.99 12.11
N VAL A 543 -6.80 9.65 12.57
CA VAL A 543 -6.42 11.02 12.18
C VAL A 543 -6.10 11.16 10.67
N PHE A 544 -5.55 10.12 10.03
CA PHE A 544 -5.14 10.18 8.62
C PHE A 544 -6.30 10.53 7.66
N SER A 545 -7.55 10.17 8.00
CA SER A 545 -8.73 10.53 7.18
C SER A 545 -8.96 12.03 7.11
N HIS A 546 -8.72 12.76 8.20
CA HIS A 546 -8.99 14.19 8.25
C HIS A 546 -7.96 15.01 7.49
N ARG A 547 -6.72 14.53 7.29
CA ARG A 547 -5.75 15.25 6.47
C ARG A 547 -6.16 15.29 5.00
N ILE A 548 -6.81 14.23 4.52
CA ILE A 548 -7.36 14.15 3.15
C ILE A 548 -8.70 14.86 3.07
N ASN A 549 -9.61 14.62 4.03
CA ASN A 549 -10.92 15.26 4.05
C ASN A 549 -10.87 16.75 4.37
N ARG A 550 -9.93 17.29 5.15
CA ARG A 550 -9.74 18.75 5.28
C ARG A 550 -9.27 19.36 3.97
N LYS A 551 -8.39 18.67 3.23
CA LYS A 551 -7.97 19.10 1.89
C LYS A 551 -9.16 19.21 0.92
N ASN A 552 -10.17 18.35 1.10
CA ASN A 552 -11.39 18.33 0.29
C ASN A 552 -12.54 19.16 0.89
N ALA A 553 -12.64 19.35 2.20
CA ALA A 553 -13.67 20.14 2.88
C ALA A 553 -13.37 21.64 2.83
N PHE A 554 -12.11 22.03 2.63
CA PHE A 554 -11.76 23.38 2.15
C PHE A 554 -12.43 23.72 0.80
N ILE A 555 -13.01 22.74 0.09
CA ILE A 555 -13.78 22.94 -1.15
C ILE A 555 -15.26 23.28 -0.85
N GLN A 556 -15.76 23.06 0.38
CA GLN A 556 -17.04 23.59 0.83
C GLN A 556 -16.76 24.90 1.58
N SER A 557 -16.84 25.99 0.82
CA SER A 557 -16.28 27.30 1.16
C SER A 557 -17.27 28.07 2.05
N GLU A 558 -16.82 28.91 2.98
CA GLU A 558 -17.68 29.94 3.61
C GLU A 558 -18.40 30.81 2.57
N LEU A 559 -17.82 30.94 1.37
CA LEU A 559 -18.46 31.58 0.22
C LEU A 559 -19.74 30.86 -0.22
N ASP A 560 -19.94 29.58 0.13
CA ASP A 560 -21.15 28.81 -0.15
C ASP A 560 -22.37 29.30 0.63
N LYS A 561 -22.16 30.03 1.73
CA LYS A 561 -23.21 30.66 2.52
C LYS A 561 -23.66 32.02 1.94
N ILE A 562 -22.95 32.55 0.94
CA ILE A 562 -23.30 33.83 0.30
C ILE A 562 -24.29 33.56 -0.83
N GLU A 563 -25.55 33.89 -0.61
CA GLU A 563 -26.61 33.74 -1.60
C GLU A 563 -26.30 34.50 -2.91
N GLY A 564 -26.47 33.82 -4.04
CA GLY A 564 -26.23 34.38 -5.38
C GLY A 564 -24.78 34.30 -5.88
N ILE A 565 -23.86 33.69 -5.13
CA ILE A 565 -22.49 33.43 -5.60
C ILE A 565 -22.36 31.99 -6.08
N GLY A 566 -22.35 31.83 -7.41
CA GLY A 566 -22.12 30.53 -8.07
C GLY A 566 -20.66 30.05 -8.00
N LYS A 567 -20.45 28.77 -8.35
CA LYS A 567 -19.13 28.09 -8.30
C LYS A 567 -18.02 28.82 -9.06
N THR A 568 -18.35 29.49 -10.19
CA THR A 568 -17.40 30.27 -11.01
C THR A 568 -16.83 31.47 -10.26
N ARG A 569 -17.68 32.28 -9.63
CA ARG A 569 -17.25 33.46 -8.85
C ARG A 569 -16.48 33.09 -7.59
N LYS A 570 -16.85 31.99 -6.92
CA LYS A 570 -16.09 31.43 -5.78
C LYS A 570 -14.67 31.05 -6.16
N LYS A 571 -14.53 30.37 -7.31
CA LYS A 571 -13.23 29.98 -7.84
C LYS A 571 -12.37 31.21 -8.18
N LEU A 572 -12.96 32.26 -8.76
CA LEU A 572 -12.25 33.52 -9.03
C LEU A 572 -11.72 34.17 -7.74
N LEU A 573 -12.57 34.28 -6.72
CA LEU A 573 -12.18 34.83 -5.41
C LEU A 573 -11.04 34.03 -4.76
N LEU A 574 -11.16 32.70 -4.74
CA LEU A 574 -10.13 31.82 -4.17
C LEU A 574 -8.84 31.82 -4.99
N ASN A 575 -8.92 31.97 -6.30
CA ASN A 575 -7.74 32.08 -7.15
C ASN A 575 -7.02 33.42 -6.94
N HIS A 576 -7.76 34.50 -6.74
CA HIS A 576 -7.20 35.83 -6.53
C HIS A 576 -6.58 35.99 -5.13
N PHE A 577 -7.33 35.63 -4.09
CA PHE A 577 -6.92 35.84 -2.70
C PHE A 577 -6.28 34.61 -2.04
N GLY A 578 -6.34 33.43 -2.67
CA GLY A 578 -5.71 32.20 -2.19
C GLY A 578 -6.43 31.50 -1.02
N SER A 579 -7.13 32.23 -0.15
CA SER A 579 -7.89 31.65 0.96
C SER A 579 -9.09 32.52 1.37
N VAL A 580 -10.09 31.92 2.01
CA VAL A 580 -11.28 32.63 2.52
C VAL A 580 -10.91 33.73 3.52
N LYS A 581 -9.96 33.47 4.43
CA LYS A 581 -9.52 34.47 5.43
C LYS A 581 -8.95 35.74 4.79
N LEU A 582 -8.30 35.60 3.62
CA LEU A 582 -7.76 36.74 2.89
C LEU A 582 -8.85 37.51 2.12
N ILE A 583 -9.97 36.86 1.79
CA ILE A 583 -11.15 37.51 1.22
C ILE A 583 -11.90 38.28 2.31
N GLU A 584 -12.01 37.70 3.51
CA GLU A 584 -12.62 38.34 4.69
C GLU A 584 -11.92 39.65 5.06
N SER A 585 -10.59 39.68 5.00
CA SER A 585 -9.80 40.88 5.29
C SER A 585 -9.60 41.83 4.11
N ALA A 586 -10.12 41.51 2.92
CA ALA A 586 -9.90 42.31 1.72
C ALA A 586 -10.73 43.60 1.73
N SER A 587 -10.14 44.68 1.22
CA SER A 587 -10.87 45.92 0.97
C SER A 587 -11.91 45.69 -0.14
N ILE A 588 -13.00 46.47 -0.13
CA ILE A 588 -14.01 46.34 -1.16
C ILE A 588 -13.47 46.67 -2.56
N GLU A 589 -12.52 47.61 -2.64
CA GLU A 589 -11.84 47.97 -3.89
C GLU A 589 -11.03 46.80 -4.46
N ASP A 590 -10.39 45.98 -3.60
CA ASP A 590 -9.64 44.81 -4.05
C ASP A 590 -10.54 43.67 -4.52
N ILE A 591 -11.75 43.55 -3.96
CA ILE A 591 -12.75 42.57 -4.44
C ILE A 591 -13.30 43.00 -5.80
N LYS A 592 -13.47 44.30 -6.05
CA LYS A 592 -13.94 44.86 -7.33
C LYS A 592 -12.94 44.72 -8.47
N LYS A 593 -11.63 44.65 -8.18
CA LYS A 593 -10.57 44.45 -9.20
C LYS A 593 -10.60 43.06 -9.87
N ILE A 594 -11.45 42.15 -9.42
CA ILE A 594 -11.56 40.80 -9.99
C ILE A 594 -12.50 40.81 -11.19
N ASP A 595 -11.95 40.58 -12.38
CA ASP A 595 -12.72 40.42 -13.61
C ASP A 595 -13.80 39.32 -13.44
N GLY A 596 -15.07 39.70 -13.66
CA GLY A 596 -16.24 38.83 -13.47
C GLY A 596 -16.98 39.00 -12.15
N ILE A 597 -16.55 39.94 -11.28
CA ILE A 597 -17.26 40.37 -10.08
C ILE A 597 -17.78 41.80 -10.26
N SER A 598 -19.09 41.95 -10.48
CA SER A 598 -19.73 43.27 -10.54
C SER A 598 -19.75 43.95 -9.16
N ASP A 599 -19.86 45.28 -9.13
CA ASP A 599 -19.98 46.07 -7.90
C ASP A 599 -21.02 45.55 -6.90
N LEU A 600 -22.18 45.13 -7.39
CA LEU A 600 -23.26 44.57 -6.56
C LEU A 600 -22.83 43.28 -5.83
N VAL A 601 -22.04 42.44 -6.49
CA VAL A 601 -21.54 41.17 -5.92
C VAL A 601 -20.39 41.44 -4.97
N ALA A 602 -19.49 42.38 -5.29
CA ALA A 602 -18.41 42.79 -4.40
C ALA A 602 -18.95 43.35 -3.07
N ASN A 603 -19.97 44.21 -3.13
CA ASN A 603 -20.69 44.71 -1.96
C ASN A 603 -21.31 43.57 -1.12
N LYS A 604 -21.95 42.59 -1.76
CA LYS A 604 -22.53 41.42 -1.05
C LYS A 604 -21.47 40.60 -0.33
N ILE A 605 -20.31 40.36 -0.96
CA ILE A 605 -19.20 39.61 -0.36
C ILE A 605 -18.62 40.36 0.83
N TYR A 606 -18.31 41.65 0.64
CA TYR A 606 -17.73 42.49 1.68
C TYR A 606 -18.68 42.63 2.89
N ASN A 607 -19.97 42.83 2.64
CA ASN A 607 -20.97 42.94 3.70
C ASN A 607 -21.20 41.62 4.44
N PHE A 608 -21.11 40.47 3.78
CA PHE A 608 -21.25 39.16 4.43
C PHE A 608 -20.16 38.95 5.49
N PHE A 609 -18.92 39.29 5.16
CA PHE A 609 -17.79 39.13 6.08
C PHE A 609 -17.73 40.24 7.15
N ASN A 610 -18.18 41.45 6.84
CA ASN A 610 -18.15 42.57 7.80
C ASN A 610 -19.41 42.73 8.65
N LYS A 611 -20.55 42.10 8.32
CA LYS A 611 -21.75 42.11 9.19
C LYS A 611 -21.51 41.46 10.55
N ASN A 612 -20.59 40.49 10.63
CA ASN A 612 -20.27 39.81 11.89
C ASN A 612 -19.37 40.65 12.82
N SER A 613 -18.78 41.76 12.37
CA SER A 613 -17.96 42.64 13.23
C SER A 613 -18.77 43.74 13.94
N LEU A 614 -20.00 44.01 13.49
CA LEU A 614 -20.90 45.02 14.07
C LEU A 614 -21.76 44.48 15.23
N ILE A 615 -21.88 43.16 15.37
CA ILE A 615 -22.66 42.52 16.45
C ILE A 615 -21.81 42.33 17.72
N SER A 616 -20.48 42.45 17.64
CA SER A 616 -19.56 42.34 18.79
C SER A 616 -19.15 43.68 19.42
N LYS A 617 -19.83 44.79 19.05
CA LYS A 617 -19.62 46.14 19.60
C LYS A 617 -20.90 46.83 20.08
N LYS A 618 -21.91 46.07 20.52
CA LYS A 618 -23.00 46.59 21.34
C LYS A 618 -23.14 45.77 22.61
#